data_AF-A0A948ZTK6-F1
#
_entry.id   AF-A0A948ZTK6-F1
#
_cell.length_a   1.000
_cell.length_b   1.000
_cell.length_c   1.000
_cell.angle_alpha   90.00
_cell.angle_beta   90.00
_cell.angle_gamma   90.00
#
_symmetry.space_group_name_H-M   'P 1'
#
loop_
_entity.id
_entity.type
_entity.pdbx_description
1 polymer ?
#
loop_
_entity_poly.entity_id
_entity_poly.type
_entity_poly.pdbx_seq_one_letter_code
_entity_poly.pdbx_strand_id
1 'polypeptide(L)'
;MNFNKGISTLAGVIIIVAVAVVFIGSVFTYKYITTPKEVNQEEANNTQLTDQTAGWKTYTNTQYGYQVSYPAEAGIEEAAGYAMSYKNINPEACVKISYKEGYVYIATPDNQEVCGGVTGLGIGDTEFQDTAKIGDESYNMSGWKLLGTGEYLSTILSNGTKITYGVWLQNGEKIDGDEYQNIQDVIKMILSTFKFITPIDETAGWKTYTNNEYGFEIKYPENYFQNIDTKQKVNELLRSKNYDPVNDIYLANIRISYSKLEINSWMNEEIKYSNNFGHPVPQFKNVMIGESNLIGMRNGLQIWRLCARAKALSSPWLLVQTRCLL
;
A
#
# COMPACT_ATOMS: atom_id res chain seq x y z
N MET A 1 -15.53 -90.87 -28.89
CA MET A 1 -14.44 -90.11 -29.51
C MET A 1 -13.90 -89.14 -28.46
N ASN A 2 -12.74 -89.44 -27.87
CA ASN A 2 -12.13 -88.61 -26.84
C ASN A 2 -11.27 -87.52 -27.50
N PHE A 3 -11.75 -86.27 -27.50
CA PHE A 3 -10.99 -85.11 -27.95
C PHE A 3 -10.24 -84.47 -26.77
N ASN A 4 -9.21 -85.15 -26.26
CA ASN A 4 -8.21 -84.50 -25.42
C ASN A 4 -7.11 -83.92 -26.30
N LYS A 5 -7.41 -82.82 -27.02
CA LYS A 5 -6.36 -82.00 -27.64
C LYS A 5 -5.86 -81.03 -26.58
N GLY A 6 -4.69 -81.32 -26.02
CA GLY A 6 -3.99 -80.39 -25.14
C GLY A 6 -3.77 -79.06 -25.86
N ILE A 7 -4.15 -77.96 -25.20
CA ILE A 7 -3.89 -76.61 -25.70
C ILE A 7 -2.38 -76.45 -25.76
N SER A 8 -1.86 -76.14 -26.95
CA SER A 8 -0.43 -75.87 -27.13
C SER A 8 -0.01 -74.76 -26.17
N THR A 9 1.14 -74.93 -25.51
CA THR A 9 1.73 -73.95 -24.60
C THR A 9 1.78 -72.54 -25.22
N LEU A 10 1.99 -72.44 -26.53
CA LEU A 10 1.95 -71.17 -27.26
C LEU A 10 0.55 -70.52 -27.23
N ALA A 11 -0.50 -71.30 -27.47
CA ALA A 11 -1.88 -70.82 -27.41
C ALA A 11 -2.26 -70.40 -25.98
N GLY A 12 -1.76 -71.11 -24.96
CA GLY A 12 -1.92 -70.72 -23.56
C GLY A 12 -1.30 -69.35 -23.24
N VAL A 13 -0.07 -69.09 -23.71
CA VAL A 13 0.61 -67.80 -23.50
C VAL A 13 -0.12 -66.65 -24.21
N ILE A 14 -0.59 -66.86 -25.45
CA ILE A 14 -1.33 -65.83 -26.20
C ILE A 14 -2.63 -65.46 -25.46
N ILE A 15 -3.35 -66.43 -24.91
CA ILE A 15 -4.57 -66.17 -24.14
C ILE A 15 -4.26 -65.35 -22.88
N ILE A 16 -3.19 -65.67 -22.15
CA ILE A 16 -2.80 -64.93 -20.94
C ILE A 16 -2.45 -63.47 -21.28
N VAL A 17 -1.69 -63.24 -22.35
CA VAL A 17 -1.32 -61.88 -22.78
C VAL A 17 -2.55 -61.09 -23.22
N ALA A 18 -3.46 -61.69 -23.98
CA ALA A 18 -4.69 -61.04 -24.41
C ALA A 18 -5.57 -60.62 -23.22
N VAL A 19 -5.70 -61.49 -22.21
CA VAL A 19 -6.44 -61.18 -20.98
C VAL A 19 -5.77 -60.03 -20.21
N ALA A 20 -4.45 -60.04 -20.08
CA ALA A 20 -3.72 -58.97 -19.39
C ALA A 20 -3.91 -57.59 -20.06
N VAL A 21 -3.90 -57.53 -21.39
CA VAL A 21 -4.11 -56.27 -22.14
C VAL A 21 -5.53 -55.73 -21.93
N VAL A 22 -6.54 -56.60 -21.91
CA VAL A 22 -7.93 -56.19 -21.66
C VAL A 22 -8.12 -55.68 -20.23
N PHE A 23 -7.53 -56.36 -19.23
CA PHE A 23 -7.59 -55.91 -17.82
C PHE A 23 -6.88 -54.57 -17.60
N ILE A 24 -5.70 -54.36 -18.20
CA ILE A 24 -4.98 -53.09 -18.07
C ILE A 24 -5.76 -51.96 -18.78
N GLY A 25 -6.23 -52.20 -20.00
CA GLY A 25 -7.00 -51.21 -20.77
C GLY A 25 -8.29 -50.77 -20.06
N SER A 26 -9.04 -51.73 -19.50
CA SER A 26 -10.29 -51.45 -18.78
C SER A 26 -10.10 -50.61 -17.51
N VAL A 27 -9.02 -50.85 -16.75
CA VAL A 27 -8.67 -50.04 -15.55
C VAL A 27 -8.35 -48.59 -15.93
N PHE A 28 -7.61 -48.36 -17.02
CA PHE A 28 -7.28 -47.00 -17.47
C PHE A 28 -8.51 -46.23 -17.99
N THR A 29 -9.39 -46.87 -18.75
CA THR A 29 -10.65 -46.23 -19.20
C THR A 29 -11.60 -45.93 -18.04
N TYR A 30 -11.70 -46.83 -17.06
CA TYR A 30 -12.52 -46.57 -15.87
C TYR A 30 -12.02 -45.34 -15.12
N LYS A 31 -10.70 -45.26 -14.85
CA LYS A 31 -10.10 -44.09 -14.20
C LYS A 31 -10.34 -42.79 -14.99
N TYR A 32 -10.22 -42.82 -16.32
CA TYR A 32 -10.43 -41.62 -17.14
C TYR A 32 -11.89 -41.16 -17.16
N ILE A 33 -12.86 -42.08 -17.10
CA ILE A 33 -14.30 -41.74 -17.10
C ILE A 33 -14.77 -41.33 -15.71
N THR A 34 -14.23 -41.92 -14.64
CA THR A 34 -14.64 -41.61 -13.26
C THR A 34 -13.86 -40.46 -12.63
N THR A 35 -12.76 -40.01 -13.23
CA THR A 35 -12.16 -38.74 -12.82
C THR A 35 -13.09 -37.65 -13.34
N PRO A 36 -13.81 -36.92 -12.47
CA PRO A 36 -14.66 -35.83 -12.93
C PRO A 36 -13.76 -34.89 -13.72
N LYS A 37 -14.12 -34.59 -14.98
CA LYS A 37 -13.54 -33.42 -15.64
C LYS A 37 -13.87 -32.25 -14.73
N GLU A 38 -12.85 -31.63 -14.13
CA GLU A 38 -12.99 -30.28 -13.61
C GLU A 38 -13.47 -29.43 -14.78
N VAL A 39 -14.79 -29.22 -14.86
CA VAL A 39 -15.35 -28.13 -15.62
C VAL A 39 -14.70 -26.89 -15.03
N ASN A 40 -14.06 -26.06 -15.86
CA ASN A 40 -13.46 -24.79 -15.45
C ASN A 40 -14.47 -23.94 -14.67
N GLN A 41 -14.55 -24.14 -13.35
CA GLN A 41 -15.41 -23.38 -12.44
C GLN A 41 -14.95 -21.93 -12.33
N GLU A 42 -13.74 -21.62 -12.79
CA GLU A 42 -13.21 -20.26 -12.88
C GLU A 42 -14.03 -19.37 -13.82
N GLU A 43 -14.50 -19.87 -14.95
CA GLU A 43 -15.17 -19.02 -15.96
C GLU A 43 -16.64 -18.73 -15.61
N ALA A 44 -17.32 -19.68 -14.97
CA ALA A 44 -18.69 -19.50 -14.48
C ALA A 44 -18.75 -18.58 -13.24
N ASN A 45 -17.79 -18.69 -12.32
CA ASN A 45 -17.73 -17.82 -11.14
C ASN A 45 -17.37 -16.37 -11.50
N ASN A 46 -16.52 -16.16 -12.51
CA ASN A 46 -16.13 -14.81 -12.92
C ASN A 46 -17.32 -14.04 -13.54
N THR A 47 -18.18 -14.74 -14.29
CA THR A 47 -19.38 -14.13 -14.89
C THR A 47 -20.41 -13.73 -13.82
N GLN A 48 -20.59 -14.53 -12.77
CA GLN A 48 -21.50 -14.18 -11.66
C GLN A 48 -20.97 -13.02 -10.80
N LEU A 49 -19.65 -12.95 -10.60
CA LEU A 49 -19.01 -11.85 -9.86
C LEU A 49 -19.20 -10.49 -10.55
N THR A 50 -19.16 -10.46 -11.90
CA THR A 50 -19.34 -9.21 -12.65
C THR A 50 -20.74 -8.60 -12.50
N ASP A 51 -21.78 -9.41 -12.29
CA ASP A 51 -23.14 -8.91 -12.05
C ASP A 51 -23.31 -8.40 -10.61
N GLN A 52 -22.72 -9.09 -9.64
CA GLN A 52 -22.79 -8.70 -8.22
C GLN A 52 -21.95 -7.47 -7.87
N THR A 53 -20.96 -7.13 -8.71
CA THR A 53 -20.10 -5.95 -8.53
C THR A 53 -20.54 -4.77 -9.40
N ALA A 54 -21.69 -4.86 -10.06
CA ALA A 54 -22.25 -3.76 -10.82
C ALA A 54 -22.46 -2.52 -9.93
N GLY A 55 -21.90 -1.39 -10.34
CA GLY A 55 -22.00 -0.13 -9.60
C GLY A 55 -21.02 0.03 -8.44
N TRP A 56 -20.11 -0.93 -8.22
CA TRP A 56 -19.02 -0.77 -7.26
C TRP A 56 -18.08 0.37 -7.66
N LYS A 57 -17.49 1.01 -6.65
CA LYS A 57 -16.45 2.03 -6.80
C LYS A 57 -15.08 1.36 -6.75
N THR A 58 -14.05 2.05 -7.23
CA THR A 58 -12.66 1.57 -7.17
C THR A 58 -11.80 2.59 -6.43
N TYR A 59 -11.09 2.11 -5.42
CA TYR A 59 -10.03 2.85 -4.75
C TYR A 59 -8.70 2.44 -5.37
N THR A 60 -7.89 3.45 -5.73
CA THR A 60 -6.58 3.23 -6.35
C THR A 60 -5.54 3.99 -5.55
N ASN A 61 -4.54 3.26 -5.08
CA ASN A 61 -3.37 3.84 -4.43
C ASN A 61 -2.17 3.67 -5.38
N THR A 62 -1.85 4.75 -6.09
CA THR A 62 -0.78 4.76 -7.10
C THR A 62 0.61 4.74 -6.47
N GLN A 63 0.77 5.33 -5.28
CA GLN A 63 2.02 5.34 -4.53
C GLN A 63 2.45 3.91 -4.16
N TYR A 64 1.50 3.09 -3.68
CA TYR A 64 1.77 1.73 -3.20
C TYR A 64 1.38 0.63 -4.20
N GLY A 65 0.91 1.01 -5.39
CA GLY A 65 0.70 0.10 -6.51
C GLY A 65 -0.41 -0.92 -6.27
N TYR A 66 -1.55 -0.51 -5.74
CA TYR A 66 -2.72 -1.40 -5.66
C TYR A 66 -4.03 -0.68 -5.97
N GLN A 67 -5.04 -1.46 -6.31
CA GLN A 67 -6.42 -1.02 -6.38
C GLN A 67 -7.36 -2.08 -5.81
N VAL A 68 -8.51 -1.64 -5.32
CA VAL A 68 -9.54 -2.50 -4.73
C VAL A 68 -10.90 -1.91 -5.04
N SER A 69 -11.86 -2.75 -5.39
CA SER A 69 -13.23 -2.34 -5.64
C SER A 69 -14.11 -2.61 -4.43
N TYR A 70 -15.12 -1.77 -4.22
CA TYR A 70 -15.96 -1.81 -3.04
C TYR A 70 -17.40 -1.34 -3.33
N PRO A 71 -18.40 -1.79 -2.57
CA PRO A 71 -19.79 -1.35 -2.71
C PRO A 71 -19.91 0.18 -2.62
N ALA A 72 -20.84 0.78 -3.37
CA ALA A 72 -20.98 2.23 -3.45
C ALA A 72 -21.33 2.89 -2.10
N GLU A 73 -21.98 2.13 -1.22
CA GLU A 73 -22.39 2.44 0.15
C GLU A 73 -21.29 2.25 1.19
N ALA A 74 -20.19 1.56 0.85
CA ALA A 74 -19.09 1.38 1.78
C ALA A 74 -18.30 2.70 1.98
N GLY A 75 -17.86 2.94 3.20
CA GLY A 75 -17.02 4.08 3.56
C GLY A 75 -15.54 3.77 3.33
N ILE A 76 -14.78 4.76 2.87
CA ILE A 76 -13.31 4.68 2.79
C ILE A 76 -12.70 5.77 3.65
N GLU A 77 -11.70 5.38 4.44
CA GLU A 77 -10.91 6.25 5.30
C GLU A 77 -9.42 5.97 5.06
N GLU A 78 -8.67 7.01 4.72
CA GLU A 78 -7.21 6.99 4.72
C GLU A 78 -6.70 7.37 6.12
N ALA A 79 -5.52 6.89 6.51
CA ALA A 79 -4.94 7.01 7.84
C ALA A 79 -5.77 6.35 8.96
N ALA A 80 -6.52 5.29 8.64
CA ALA A 80 -7.46 4.71 9.57
C ALA A 80 -6.79 4.01 10.77
N GLY A 81 -7.46 4.06 11.92
CA GLY A 81 -7.03 3.41 13.18
C GLY A 81 -6.27 4.32 14.14
N TYR A 82 -5.48 3.72 15.04
CA TYR A 82 -4.64 4.45 15.99
C TYR A 82 -3.51 5.24 15.33
N ALA A 83 -3.36 5.14 13.99
CA ALA A 83 -2.40 5.87 13.20
C ALA A 83 -2.40 7.38 13.46
N MET A 84 -3.56 7.98 13.72
CA MET A 84 -3.67 9.42 14.04
C MET A 84 -2.93 9.84 15.31
N SER A 85 -2.66 8.90 16.24
CA SER A 85 -1.88 9.20 17.45
C SER A 85 -0.36 9.26 17.21
N TYR A 86 0.11 8.68 16.09
CA TYR A 86 1.51 8.66 15.73
C TYR A 86 1.77 9.76 14.69
N LYS A 87 2.45 10.84 15.11
CA LYS A 87 2.71 12.05 14.31
C LYS A 87 3.44 11.85 12.97
N ASN A 88 3.91 10.65 12.65
CA ASN A 88 4.82 10.39 11.53
C ASN A 88 4.30 9.34 10.54
N ILE A 89 3.00 9.03 10.56
CA ILE A 89 2.43 8.04 9.63
C ILE A 89 2.03 8.73 8.33
N ASN A 90 2.50 8.18 7.20
CA ASN A 90 1.94 8.51 5.91
C ASN A 90 0.44 8.13 5.91
N PRO A 91 -0.50 9.07 5.79
CA PRO A 91 -1.93 8.77 5.81
C PRO A 91 -2.33 7.73 4.74
N GLU A 92 -1.65 7.73 3.59
CA GLU A 92 -1.92 6.82 2.48
C GLU A 92 -1.43 5.39 2.70
N ALA A 93 -0.65 5.16 3.77
CA ALA A 93 -0.09 3.85 4.09
C ALA A 93 -1.06 2.93 4.84
N CYS A 94 -2.23 3.44 5.25
CA CYS A 94 -3.28 2.64 5.88
C CYS A 94 -4.64 3.07 5.36
N VAL A 95 -5.35 2.13 4.75
CA VAL A 95 -6.68 2.36 4.19
C VAL A 95 -7.67 1.43 4.88
N LYS A 96 -8.81 1.98 5.32
CA LYS A 96 -9.93 1.22 5.84
C LYS A 96 -11.12 1.35 4.91
N ILE A 97 -11.67 0.20 4.52
CA ILE A 97 -12.96 0.09 3.84
C ILE A 97 -13.95 -0.45 4.87
N SER A 98 -15.05 0.27 5.11
CA SER A 98 -16.08 -0.12 6.07
C SER A 98 -17.39 -0.41 5.34
N TYR A 99 -17.96 -1.59 5.54
CA TYR A 99 -19.26 -1.99 4.97
C TYR A 99 -20.13 -2.55 6.09
N LYS A 100 -21.14 -1.76 6.50
CA LYS A 100 -21.90 -2.00 7.74
C LYS A 100 -20.95 -2.21 8.94
N GLU A 101 -21.10 -3.30 9.70
CA GLU A 101 -20.23 -3.71 10.81
C GLU A 101 -18.93 -4.38 10.33
N GLY A 102 -18.83 -4.66 9.04
CA GLY A 102 -17.67 -5.24 8.38
C GLY A 102 -16.59 -4.23 8.03
N TYR A 103 -15.33 -4.69 8.00
CA TYR A 103 -14.22 -3.84 7.58
C TYR A 103 -13.09 -4.62 6.89
N VAL A 104 -12.32 -3.89 6.08
CA VAL A 104 -11.03 -4.30 5.51
C VAL A 104 -10.01 -3.21 5.77
N TYR A 105 -8.87 -3.57 6.35
CA TYR A 105 -7.67 -2.73 6.44
C TYR A 105 -6.62 -3.22 5.45
N ILE A 106 -6.03 -2.25 4.74
CA ILE A 106 -4.90 -2.47 3.84
C ILE A 106 -3.74 -1.64 4.38
N ALA A 107 -2.68 -2.31 4.82
CA ALA A 107 -1.50 -1.69 5.39
C ALA A 107 -0.28 -1.95 4.51
N THR A 108 0.48 -0.89 4.24
CA THR A 108 1.74 -1.04 3.50
C THR A 108 2.82 -1.70 4.37
N PRO A 109 3.91 -2.22 3.78
CA PRO A 109 4.99 -2.84 4.52
C PRO A 109 5.55 -1.97 5.66
N ASP A 110 5.64 -0.66 5.44
CA ASP A 110 6.20 0.28 6.41
C ASP A 110 5.28 0.52 7.63
N ASN A 111 4.00 0.16 7.53
CA ASN A 111 2.95 0.54 8.48
C ASN A 111 2.13 -0.65 9.02
N GLN A 112 2.61 -1.88 8.87
CA GLN A 112 1.90 -3.10 9.25
C GLN A 112 1.49 -3.16 10.74
N GLU A 113 2.29 -2.55 11.62
CA GLU A 113 2.05 -2.56 13.06
C GLU A 113 0.96 -1.57 13.49
N VAL A 114 0.75 -0.51 12.72
CA VAL A 114 -0.14 0.58 13.15
C VAL A 114 -1.53 0.48 12.54
N CYS A 115 -1.64 -0.10 11.36
CA CYS A 115 -2.90 -0.22 10.64
C CYS A 115 -3.72 -1.43 11.13
N GLY A 116 -4.95 -1.19 11.59
CA GLY A 116 -5.89 -2.25 11.96
C GLY A 116 -5.47 -3.12 13.15
N GLY A 117 -4.62 -2.59 14.04
CA GLY A 117 -4.23 -3.29 15.27
C GLY A 117 -5.38 -3.33 16.28
N VAL A 118 -5.82 -4.53 16.65
CA VAL A 118 -6.63 -4.71 17.86
C VAL A 118 -5.73 -4.59 19.08
N THR A 119 -6.11 -3.73 20.01
CA THR A 119 -5.39 -3.58 21.28
C THR A 119 -6.03 -4.46 22.34
N GLY A 120 -5.36 -5.57 22.68
CA GLY A 120 -5.73 -6.44 23.79
C GLY A 120 -6.59 -7.64 23.36
N LEU A 121 -6.16 -8.82 23.78
CA LEU A 121 -6.97 -10.05 23.75
C LEU A 121 -7.64 -10.21 25.12
N GLY A 122 -8.94 -10.40 25.12
CA GLY A 122 -9.73 -10.68 26.30
C GLY A 122 -9.64 -12.14 26.73
N ILE A 123 -9.96 -12.39 28.01
CA ILE A 123 -10.17 -13.76 28.49
C ILE A 123 -11.40 -14.33 27.78
N GLY A 124 -11.22 -15.41 27.02
CA GLY A 124 -12.29 -16.07 26.27
C GLY A 124 -12.23 -15.86 24.76
N ASP A 125 -11.31 -15.03 24.27
CA ASP A 125 -11.03 -14.93 22.85
C ASP A 125 -10.39 -16.22 22.34
N THR A 126 -10.77 -16.64 21.14
CA THR A 126 -10.28 -17.89 20.54
C THR A 126 -9.59 -17.63 19.22
N GLU A 127 -8.50 -18.34 18.96
CA GLU A 127 -7.84 -18.31 17.66
C GLU A 127 -8.80 -18.82 16.59
N PHE A 128 -8.78 -18.16 15.44
CA PHE A 128 -9.60 -18.49 14.29
C PHE A 128 -8.74 -18.44 13.02
N GLN A 129 -9.01 -19.37 12.12
CA GLN A 129 -8.35 -19.46 10.82
C GLN A 129 -9.39 -19.60 9.73
N ASP A 130 -9.13 -18.99 8.60
CA ASP A 130 -9.98 -19.08 7.41
C ASP A 130 -9.10 -18.98 6.15
N THR A 131 -9.73 -19.15 5.00
CA THR A 131 -9.13 -18.90 3.69
C THR A 131 -9.87 -17.78 2.98
N ALA A 132 -9.12 -16.86 2.37
CA ALA A 132 -9.69 -15.78 1.58
C ALA A 132 -8.95 -15.65 0.24
N LYS A 133 -9.69 -15.30 -0.81
CA LYS A 133 -9.09 -14.88 -2.08
C LYS A 133 -8.78 -13.40 -2.02
N ILE A 134 -7.52 -13.05 -2.26
CA ILE A 134 -7.04 -11.67 -2.35
C ILE A 134 -6.54 -11.49 -3.77
N GLY A 135 -7.37 -10.84 -4.60
CA GLY A 135 -7.22 -10.93 -6.06
C GLY A 135 -7.38 -12.37 -6.55
N ASP A 136 -6.43 -12.83 -7.34
CA ASP A 136 -6.44 -14.17 -7.95
C ASP A 136 -5.79 -15.26 -7.05
N GLU A 137 -5.20 -14.87 -5.92
CA GLU A 137 -4.46 -15.77 -5.04
C GLU A 137 -5.25 -16.10 -3.76
N SER A 138 -5.13 -17.35 -3.30
CA SER A 138 -5.74 -17.81 -2.03
C SER A 138 -4.73 -17.72 -0.89
N TYR A 139 -5.15 -17.10 0.21
CA TYR A 139 -4.33 -16.91 1.41
C TYR A 139 -4.94 -17.61 2.62
N ASN A 140 -4.08 -18.25 3.41
CA ASN A 140 -4.44 -18.68 4.76
C ASN A 140 -4.42 -17.46 5.67
N MET A 141 -5.55 -17.22 6.32
CA MET A 141 -5.79 -16.10 7.20
C MET A 141 -5.78 -16.60 8.65
N SER A 142 -5.19 -15.82 9.56
CA SER A 142 -5.24 -16.11 10.99
C SER A 142 -5.62 -14.88 11.80
N GLY A 143 -6.31 -15.11 12.90
CA GLY A 143 -6.72 -14.05 13.80
C GLY A 143 -7.53 -14.61 14.95
N TRP A 144 -8.47 -13.81 15.44
CA TRP A 144 -9.16 -14.09 16.69
C TRP A 144 -10.65 -13.77 16.58
N LYS A 145 -11.45 -14.64 17.19
CA LYS A 145 -12.84 -14.38 17.50
C LYS A 145 -12.91 -13.77 18.90
N LEU A 146 -13.39 -12.54 18.96
CA LEU A 146 -13.46 -11.75 20.18
C LEU A 146 -14.81 -11.98 20.87
N LEU A 147 -14.79 -12.23 22.18
CA LEU A 147 -16.01 -12.56 22.91
C LEU A 147 -17.00 -11.37 22.94
N GLY A 148 -18.01 -11.42 22.07
CA GLY A 148 -19.10 -10.45 22.02
C GLY A 148 -18.80 -9.14 21.29
N THR A 149 -17.60 -8.96 20.74
CA THR A 149 -17.19 -7.72 20.04
C THR A 149 -16.86 -7.94 18.56
N GLY A 150 -16.78 -9.19 18.10
CA GLY A 150 -16.64 -9.51 16.68
C GLY A 150 -15.49 -10.48 16.40
N GLU A 151 -14.87 -10.36 15.24
CA GLU A 151 -13.68 -11.14 14.88
C GLU A 151 -12.80 -10.37 13.91
N TYR A 152 -11.56 -10.83 13.78
CA TYR A 152 -10.66 -10.36 12.74
C TYR A 152 -9.73 -11.46 12.28
N LEU A 153 -9.29 -11.33 11.04
CA LEU A 153 -8.39 -12.23 10.33
C LEU A 153 -7.36 -11.38 9.60
N SER A 154 -6.11 -11.81 9.59
CA SER A 154 -5.02 -11.09 8.95
C SER A 154 -4.04 -12.01 8.22
N THR A 155 -3.42 -11.47 7.18
CA THR A 155 -2.34 -12.13 6.43
C THR A 155 -1.40 -11.07 5.87
N ILE A 156 -0.21 -11.51 5.47
CA ILE A 156 0.80 -10.67 4.82
C ILE A 156 1.02 -11.21 3.42
N LEU A 157 0.82 -10.35 2.42
CA LEU A 157 1.01 -10.66 1.01
C LEU A 157 2.50 -10.74 0.67
N SER A 158 2.83 -11.30 -0.49
CA SER A 158 4.21 -11.50 -0.95
C SER A 158 5.04 -10.21 -1.04
N ASN A 159 4.41 -9.07 -1.30
CA ASN A 159 5.05 -7.75 -1.33
C ASN A 159 5.18 -7.07 0.05
N GLY A 160 4.73 -7.74 1.12
CA GLY A 160 4.68 -7.20 2.48
C GLY A 160 3.46 -6.34 2.79
N THR A 161 2.48 -6.21 1.89
CA THR A 161 1.20 -5.56 2.26
C THR A 161 0.48 -6.46 3.26
N LYS A 162 0.03 -5.91 4.39
CA LYS A 162 -0.80 -6.63 5.35
C LYS A 162 -2.27 -6.33 5.08
N ILE A 163 -3.07 -7.38 4.97
CA ILE A 163 -4.52 -7.30 4.85
C ILE A 163 -5.12 -7.82 6.14
N THR A 164 -6.00 -7.02 6.77
CA THR A 164 -6.81 -7.44 7.91
C THR A 164 -8.26 -7.22 7.59
N TYR A 165 -9.15 -8.17 7.86
CA TYR A 165 -10.58 -7.96 7.73
C TYR A 165 -11.34 -8.60 8.88
N GLY A 166 -12.60 -8.20 9.06
CA GLY A 166 -13.43 -8.78 10.08
C GLY A 166 -14.75 -8.05 10.24
N VAL A 167 -15.44 -8.38 11.32
CA VAL A 167 -16.70 -7.74 11.75
C VAL A 167 -16.47 -7.18 13.15
N TRP A 168 -16.91 -5.94 13.38
CA TRP A 168 -16.83 -5.28 14.67
C TRP A 168 -18.22 -4.89 15.16
N LEU A 169 -18.63 -5.43 16.30
CA LEU A 169 -19.92 -5.17 16.91
C LEU A 169 -19.76 -4.15 18.03
N GLN A 170 -20.56 -3.08 18.00
CA GLN A 170 -20.54 -2.07 19.05
C GLN A 170 -21.41 -2.53 20.23
N ASN A 171 -20.96 -2.26 21.46
CA ASN A 171 -21.76 -2.40 22.68
C ASN A 171 -22.43 -3.78 22.92
N GLY A 172 -21.84 -4.86 22.41
CA GLY A 172 -22.40 -6.21 22.56
C GLY A 172 -23.68 -6.44 21.77
N GLU A 173 -23.92 -5.65 20.73
CA GLU A 173 -24.98 -5.91 19.77
C GLU A 173 -24.83 -7.32 19.18
N LYS A 174 -25.98 -7.98 19.00
CA LYS A 174 -26.04 -9.27 18.32
C LYS A 174 -26.47 -9.02 16.90
N ILE A 175 -25.66 -9.50 15.96
CA ILE A 175 -26.01 -9.55 14.55
C ILE A 175 -26.68 -10.89 14.24
N ASP A 176 -27.69 -10.86 13.37
CA ASP A 176 -28.33 -12.08 12.89
C ASP A 176 -27.33 -12.94 12.10
N GLY A 177 -27.48 -14.27 12.15
CA GLY A 177 -26.55 -15.18 11.49
C GLY A 177 -26.52 -15.03 9.97
N ASP A 178 -27.65 -14.74 9.34
CA ASP A 178 -27.74 -14.56 7.89
C ASP A 178 -27.15 -13.20 7.49
N GLU A 179 -27.39 -12.15 8.30
CA GLU A 179 -26.78 -10.84 8.09
C GLU A 179 -25.26 -10.87 8.25
N TYR A 180 -24.78 -11.60 9.26
CA TYR A 180 -23.37 -11.82 9.49
C TYR A 180 -22.70 -12.48 8.27
N GLN A 181 -23.32 -13.54 7.74
CA GLN A 181 -22.81 -14.25 6.58
C GLN A 181 -22.79 -13.33 5.34
N ASN A 182 -23.84 -12.53 5.14
CA ASN A 182 -23.90 -11.57 4.04
C ASN A 182 -22.74 -10.55 4.11
N ILE A 183 -22.46 -10.01 5.29
CA ILE A 183 -21.34 -9.08 5.47
C ILE A 183 -20.00 -9.76 5.16
N GLN A 184 -19.80 -10.97 5.66
CA GLN A 184 -18.59 -11.77 5.37
C GLN A 184 -18.43 -12.03 3.87
N ASP A 185 -19.52 -12.37 3.17
CA ASP A 185 -19.50 -12.62 1.73
C ASP A 185 -19.12 -11.35 0.95
N VAL A 186 -19.70 -10.19 1.31
CA VAL A 186 -19.35 -8.90 0.68
C VAL A 186 -17.90 -8.52 0.96
N ILE A 187 -17.40 -8.72 2.18
CA ILE A 187 -15.99 -8.48 2.50
C ILE A 187 -15.07 -9.37 1.66
N LYS A 188 -15.38 -10.67 1.55
CA LYS A 188 -14.59 -11.60 0.74
C LYS A 188 -14.65 -11.24 -0.74
N MET A 189 -15.78 -10.72 -1.23
CA MET A 189 -15.87 -10.14 -2.56
C MET A 189 -14.95 -8.91 -2.72
N ILE A 190 -14.94 -7.97 -1.76
CA ILE A 190 -14.00 -6.82 -1.77
C ILE A 190 -12.55 -7.31 -1.92
N LEU A 191 -12.15 -8.28 -1.09
CA LEU A 191 -10.81 -8.86 -1.15
C LEU A 191 -10.50 -9.52 -2.51
N SER A 192 -11.46 -10.21 -3.10
CA SER A 192 -11.30 -10.83 -4.43
C SER A 192 -11.08 -9.82 -5.56
N THR A 193 -11.46 -8.55 -5.37
CA THR A 193 -11.21 -7.48 -6.35
C THR A 193 -9.86 -6.80 -6.21
N PHE A 194 -9.09 -7.15 -5.16
CA PHE A 194 -7.78 -6.56 -4.90
C PHE A 194 -6.81 -6.90 -6.05
N LYS A 195 -6.13 -5.89 -6.59
CA LYS A 195 -5.16 -6.07 -7.67
C LYS A 195 -3.94 -5.22 -7.42
N PHE A 196 -2.76 -5.81 -7.60
CA PHE A 196 -1.54 -5.04 -7.74
C PHE A 196 -1.53 -4.34 -9.08
N ILE A 197 -1.15 -3.07 -9.07
CA ILE A 197 -0.86 -2.27 -10.25
C ILE A 197 0.59 -1.83 -10.18
N THR A 198 1.18 -1.45 -11.31
CA THR A 198 2.51 -0.85 -11.30
C THR A 198 2.44 0.46 -10.51
N PRO A 199 3.23 0.62 -9.43
CA PRO A 199 3.32 1.90 -8.75
C PRO A 199 3.68 2.97 -9.76
N ILE A 200 2.95 4.09 -9.75
CA ILE A 200 3.33 5.23 -10.56
C ILE A 200 4.53 5.84 -9.85
N ASP A 201 5.69 5.79 -10.49
CA ASP A 201 6.81 6.61 -10.03
C ASP A 201 6.40 8.07 -10.22
N GLU A 202 5.94 8.72 -9.14
CA GLU A 202 5.59 10.13 -9.14
C GLU A 202 6.80 11.00 -9.52
N THR A 203 8.01 10.46 -9.39
CA THR A 203 9.26 11.09 -9.82
C THR A 203 9.60 10.80 -11.28
N ALA A 204 8.74 10.11 -12.03
CA ALA A 204 8.89 9.95 -13.46
C ALA A 204 8.88 11.32 -14.14
N GLY A 205 9.97 11.63 -14.85
CA GLY A 205 10.16 12.95 -15.48
C GLY A 205 10.65 14.04 -14.53
N TRP A 206 10.88 13.75 -13.25
CA TRP A 206 11.57 14.68 -12.37
C TRP A 206 13.03 14.85 -12.82
N LYS A 207 13.54 16.07 -12.66
CA LYS A 207 14.95 16.38 -12.89
C LYS A 207 15.73 16.06 -11.62
N THR A 208 16.98 15.63 -11.79
CA THR A 208 17.90 15.36 -10.68
C THR A 208 18.94 16.46 -10.60
N TYR A 209 19.08 17.06 -9.42
CA TYR A 209 20.22 17.87 -9.04
C TYR A 209 21.22 17.00 -8.29
N THR A 210 22.44 16.92 -8.79
CA THR A 210 23.53 16.19 -8.13
C THR A 210 24.61 17.18 -7.72
N ASN A 211 24.95 17.21 -6.43
CA ASN A 211 26.07 17.97 -5.92
C ASN A 211 27.23 17.00 -5.59
N ASN A 212 28.22 16.95 -6.49
CA ASN A 212 29.37 16.07 -6.36
C ASN A 212 30.33 16.48 -5.23
N GLU A 213 30.37 17.75 -4.84
CA GLU A 213 31.27 18.24 -3.78
C GLU A 213 30.84 17.71 -2.40
N TYR A 214 29.52 17.64 -2.17
CA TYR A 214 28.95 17.19 -0.90
C TYR A 214 28.31 15.79 -0.95
N GLY A 215 28.32 15.15 -2.13
CA GLY A 215 27.91 13.75 -2.30
C GLY A 215 26.40 13.50 -2.12
N PHE A 216 25.55 14.43 -2.55
CA PHE A 216 24.09 14.30 -2.43
C PHE A 216 23.33 14.55 -3.73
N GLU A 217 22.12 14.00 -3.80
CA GLU A 217 21.19 14.14 -4.91
C GLU A 217 19.80 14.57 -4.42
N ILE A 218 19.13 15.41 -5.22
CA ILE A 218 17.77 15.90 -4.99
C ILE A 218 17.01 15.76 -6.31
N LYS A 219 15.89 15.03 -6.30
CA LYS A 219 14.94 15.04 -7.43
C LYS A 219 13.92 16.17 -7.24
N TYR A 220 13.49 16.81 -8.33
CA TYR A 220 12.47 17.86 -8.32
C TYR A 220 11.59 17.81 -9.59
N PRO A 221 10.30 18.20 -9.52
CA PRO A 221 9.43 18.27 -10.68
C PRO A 221 10.00 19.18 -11.78
N GLU A 222 9.86 18.82 -13.05
CA GLU A 222 10.37 19.63 -14.16
C GLU A 222 9.78 21.06 -14.18
N ASN A 223 8.52 21.21 -13.73
CA ASN A 223 7.81 22.47 -13.67
C ASN A 223 8.06 23.27 -12.37
N TYR A 224 8.85 22.76 -11.42
CA TYR A 224 9.04 23.39 -10.11
C TYR A 224 9.59 24.82 -10.20
N PHE A 225 10.40 25.10 -11.22
CA PHE A 225 11.00 26.42 -11.48
C PHE A 225 10.38 27.13 -12.69
N GLN A 226 9.14 26.82 -13.07
CA GLN A 226 8.49 27.56 -14.16
C GLN A 226 8.51 29.05 -13.87
N ASN A 227 9.08 29.81 -14.81
CA ASN A 227 9.27 31.25 -14.76
C ASN A 227 7.96 31.94 -14.38
N ILE A 228 7.79 32.23 -13.09
CA ILE A 228 6.92 33.33 -12.71
C ILE A 228 7.63 34.56 -13.29
N ASP A 229 7.04 35.22 -14.29
CA ASP A 229 7.47 36.56 -14.69
C ASP A 229 7.12 37.51 -13.54
N THR A 230 7.96 37.45 -12.51
CA THR A 230 7.75 38.05 -11.20
C THR A 230 7.68 39.57 -11.29
N LYS A 231 8.23 40.17 -12.35
CA LYS A 231 8.10 41.62 -12.58
C LYS A 231 6.65 42.04 -12.73
N GLN A 232 5.79 41.22 -13.34
CA GLN A 232 4.39 41.59 -13.56
C GLN A 232 3.55 41.40 -12.29
N LYS A 233 3.67 40.24 -11.63
CA LYS A 233 2.94 39.93 -10.39
C LYS A 233 3.37 40.77 -9.19
N VAL A 234 4.67 41.09 -9.05
CA VAL A 234 5.15 41.97 -7.98
C VAL A 234 4.65 43.39 -8.20
N ASN A 235 4.65 43.89 -9.44
CA ASN A 235 4.08 45.20 -9.74
C ASN A 235 2.56 45.24 -9.51
N GLU A 236 1.83 44.16 -9.79
CA GLU A 236 0.40 44.04 -9.46
C GLU A 236 0.16 44.01 -7.94
N LEU A 237 0.96 43.25 -7.18
CA LEU A 237 0.87 43.20 -5.72
C LEU A 237 1.21 44.55 -5.08
N LEU A 238 2.27 45.21 -5.54
CA LEU A 238 2.67 46.55 -5.08
C LEU A 238 1.65 47.63 -5.45
N ARG A 239 0.90 47.47 -6.54
CA ARG A 239 -0.16 48.41 -6.94
C ARG A 239 -1.51 48.14 -6.27
N SER A 240 -1.80 46.89 -5.88
CA SER A 240 -3.09 46.49 -5.31
C SER A 240 -3.28 46.85 -3.83
N LYS A 241 -2.21 47.24 -3.13
CA LYS A 241 -2.27 47.68 -1.74
C LYS A 241 -1.55 49.02 -1.61
N ASN A 242 -2.18 49.98 -0.92
CA ASN A 242 -1.54 51.23 -0.48
C ASN A 242 -0.34 50.88 0.43
N TYR A 243 0.81 50.63 -0.19
CA TYR A 243 2.00 50.12 0.46
C TYR A 243 2.65 51.25 1.26
N ASP A 244 2.72 51.10 2.59
CA ASP A 244 3.44 52.00 3.48
C ASP A 244 4.90 51.52 3.58
N PRO A 245 5.87 52.23 2.98
CA PRO A 245 7.25 51.77 2.86
C PRO A 245 8.00 51.67 4.19
N VAL A 246 7.44 52.15 5.31
CA VAL A 246 8.15 52.20 6.60
C VAL A 246 7.86 51.00 7.48
N ASN A 247 6.65 50.42 7.42
CA ASN A 247 6.26 49.29 8.27
C ASN A 247 6.47 47.91 7.62
N ASP A 248 6.53 47.83 6.29
CA ASP A 248 6.66 46.57 5.55
C ASP A 248 8.11 46.21 5.14
N ILE A 249 9.12 46.87 5.73
CA ILE A 249 10.54 46.50 5.57
C ILE A 249 10.81 45.05 6.00
N TYR A 250 9.96 44.48 6.85
CA TYR A 250 10.00 43.06 7.21
C TYR A 250 9.55 42.11 6.08
N LEU A 251 8.75 42.57 5.12
CA LEU A 251 8.45 41.83 3.89
C LEU A 251 9.55 42.02 2.83
N ALA A 252 10.26 43.15 2.84
CA ALA A 252 11.43 43.38 1.98
C ALA A 252 12.66 42.53 2.36
N ASN A 253 12.68 41.97 3.57
CA ASN A 253 13.67 40.97 3.99
C ASN A 253 13.29 39.52 3.67
N ILE A 254 12.13 39.28 3.02
CA ILE A 254 12.07 38.16 2.09
C ILE A 254 12.92 38.63 0.90
N ARG A 255 14.24 38.59 1.08
CA ARG A 255 15.22 38.80 0.01
C ARG A 255 15.02 37.61 -0.89
N ILE A 256 14.03 37.71 -1.76
CA ILE A 256 13.83 36.62 -2.67
C ILE A 256 14.96 36.74 -3.67
N SER A 257 15.88 35.77 -3.63
CA SER A 257 16.74 35.46 -4.75
C SER A 257 15.84 34.94 -5.88
N TYR A 258 15.07 35.84 -6.49
CA TYR A 258 14.29 35.63 -7.72
C TYR A 258 15.16 36.08 -8.90
N SER A 259 16.37 35.56 -8.99
CA SER A 259 17.03 35.45 -10.27
C SER A 259 16.63 34.10 -10.87
N LYS A 260 16.57 34.09 -12.19
CA LYS A 260 16.27 32.99 -13.11
C LYS A 260 17.34 31.90 -13.04
N LEU A 261 17.67 31.48 -11.82
CA LEU A 261 18.74 30.55 -11.54
C LEU A 261 18.15 29.17 -11.61
N GLU A 262 18.65 28.39 -12.56
CA GLU A 262 18.55 26.94 -12.48
C GLU A 262 18.90 26.49 -11.06
N ILE A 263 18.24 25.45 -10.55
CA ILE A 263 18.42 24.96 -9.18
C ILE A 263 19.91 24.84 -8.79
N ASN A 264 20.77 24.48 -9.75
CA ASN A 264 22.22 24.48 -9.63
C ASN A 264 22.78 25.78 -9.06
N SER A 265 22.38 26.91 -9.64
CA SER A 265 22.90 28.21 -9.26
C SER A 265 22.30 28.73 -7.96
N TRP A 266 21.02 28.46 -7.67
CA TRP A 266 20.45 28.78 -6.36
C TRP A 266 21.13 27.97 -5.24
N MET A 267 21.26 26.65 -5.42
CA MET A 267 21.94 25.77 -4.45
C MET A 267 23.40 26.19 -4.23
N ASN A 268 24.12 26.56 -5.30
CA ASN A 268 25.49 27.06 -5.20
C ASN A 268 25.58 28.39 -4.45
N GLU A 269 24.59 29.27 -4.58
CA GLU A 269 24.52 30.53 -3.82
C GLU A 269 24.28 30.27 -2.33
N GLU A 270 23.34 29.38 -1.98
CA GLU A 270 23.07 29.01 -0.58
C GLU A 270 24.28 28.33 0.07
N ILE A 271 25.00 27.47 -0.66
CA ILE A 271 26.25 26.86 -0.19
C ILE A 271 27.32 27.93 0.06
N LYS A 272 27.51 28.85 -0.90
CA LYS A 272 28.45 29.97 -0.74
C LYS A 272 28.10 30.83 0.47
N TYR A 273 26.81 31.10 0.66
CA TYR A 273 26.32 31.82 1.82
C TYR A 273 26.65 31.06 3.11
N SER A 274 26.30 29.78 3.24
CA SER A 274 26.60 28.97 4.42
C SER A 274 28.10 28.97 4.76
N ASN A 275 28.97 28.83 3.75
CA ASN A 275 30.42 28.84 3.92
C ASN A 275 30.94 30.20 4.43
N ASN A 276 30.39 31.31 3.92
CA ASN A 276 30.79 32.66 4.34
C ASN A 276 30.43 32.98 5.81
N PHE A 277 29.41 32.33 6.36
CA PHE A 277 28.98 32.53 7.75
C PHE A 277 29.48 31.44 8.72
N GLY A 278 30.36 30.54 8.27
CA GLY A 278 30.91 29.47 9.09
C GLY A 278 29.84 28.47 9.56
N HIS A 279 28.73 28.37 8.83
CA HIS A 279 27.66 27.42 9.13
C HIS A 279 28.00 26.08 8.49
N PRO A 280 27.96 24.96 9.24
CA PRO A 280 28.16 23.64 8.67
C PRO A 280 27.17 23.42 7.52
N VAL A 281 27.69 22.98 6.36
CA VAL A 281 26.83 22.66 5.21
C VAL A 281 25.92 21.50 5.63
N PRO A 282 24.60 21.64 5.51
CA PRO A 282 23.69 20.56 5.88
C PRO A 282 23.98 19.32 5.03
N GLN A 283 24.26 18.20 5.70
CA GLN A 283 24.44 16.91 5.04
C GLN A 283 23.06 16.34 4.70
N PHE A 284 22.66 16.55 3.45
CA PHE A 284 21.46 15.92 2.90
C PHE A 284 21.85 14.57 2.32
N LYS A 285 21.11 13.50 2.64
CA LYS A 285 21.20 12.24 1.91
C LYS A 285 19.80 11.87 1.47
N ASN A 286 19.57 11.90 0.15
CA ASN A 286 18.31 11.55 -0.52
C ASN A 286 17.09 12.32 0.02
N VAL A 287 16.98 13.60 -0.35
CA VAL A 287 15.82 14.44 0.02
C VAL A 287 14.86 14.55 -1.16
N MET A 288 13.60 14.17 -0.93
CA MET A 288 12.49 14.41 -1.84
C MET A 288 11.73 15.66 -1.40
N ILE A 289 11.44 16.57 -2.33
CA ILE A 289 10.62 17.76 -2.08
C ILE A 289 9.26 17.50 -2.73
N GLY A 290 8.25 17.15 -1.93
CA GLY A 290 6.88 16.92 -2.42
C GLY A 290 6.14 18.21 -2.76
N GLU A 291 5.05 18.09 -3.52
CA GLU A 291 4.13 19.18 -3.87
C GLU A 291 3.35 19.69 -2.65
N SER A 292 4.00 20.43 -1.76
CA SER A 292 3.30 21.25 -0.77
C SER A 292 3.27 22.69 -1.26
N ASN A 293 2.07 23.14 -1.63
CA ASN A 293 1.80 24.54 -1.88
C ASN A 293 2.23 25.34 -0.64
N LEU A 294 3.32 26.11 -0.80
CA LEU A 294 3.96 26.95 0.21
C LEU A 294 4.84 26.23 1.25
N ILE A 295 5.89 25.51 0.82
CA ILE A 295 7.17 25.70 1.51
C ILE A 295 7.73 27.05 1.07
N GLY A 296 7.16 28.12 1.62
CA GLY A 296 7.98 29.28 1.88
C GLY A 296 9.06 28.81 2.84
N MET A 297 10.28 28.58 2.35
CA MET A 297 11.47 28.50 3.18
C MET A 297 11.61 29.86 3.89
N ARG A 298 10.79 30.08 4.93
CA ARG A 298 10.92 31.20 5.86
C ARG A 298 12.16 30.91 6.69
N ASN A 299 13.27 31.39 6.15
CA ASN A 299 14.60 31.44 6.74
C ASN A 299 15.25 30.05 6.87
N GLY A 300 16.49 29.92 6.37
CA GLY A 300 17.38 28.80 6.71
C GLY A 300 17.43 28.54 8.22
N LEU A 301 17.19 29.56 9.06
CA LEU A 301 17.06 29.47 10.52
C LEU A 301 16.06 28.40 11.05
N GLN A 302 15.00 28.04 10.32
CA GLN A 302 14.01 27.04 10.77
C GLN A 302 14.52 25.60 10.58
N ILE A 303 15.25 25.32 9.49
CA ILE A 303 15.93 24.03 9.26
C ILE A 303 17.02 23.83 10.34
N TRP A 304 17.71 24.92 10.72
CA TRP A 304 18.68 24.90 11.82
C TRP A 304 18.06 24.61 13.21
N ARG A 305 16.81 25.03 13.47
CA ARG A 305 16.10 24.71 14.73
C ARG A 305 15.69 23.24 14.82
N LEU A 306 15.46 22.56 13.70
CA LEU A 306 15.18 21.12 13.66
C LEU A 306 16.44 20.30 14.00
N CYS A 307 17.62 20.70 13.54
CA CYS A 307 18.88 20.04 13.91
C CYS A 307 19.37 20.40 15.33
N ALA A 308 19.15 21.62 15.82
CA ALA A 308 19.62 22.06 17.14
C ALA A 308 18.83 21.45 18.32
N ARG A 309 17.57 21.02 18.13
CA ARG A 309 16.78 20.36 19.19
C ARG A 309 17.07 18.87 19.38
N ALA A 310 17.76 18.22 18.44
CA ALA A 310 18.18 16.82 18.59
C ALA A 310 19.31 16.61 19.62
N LYS A 311 19.95 17.70 20.09
CA LYS A 311 21.06 17.64 21.06
C LYS A 311 20.63 17.74 22.53
N ALA A 312 19.35 17.97 22.82
CA ALA A 312 18.88 18.32 24.17
C ALA A 312 18.02 17.26 24.88
N LEU A 313 17.77 16.09 24.29
CA LEU A 313 17.05 15.00 24.95
C LEU A 313 17.74 13.66 24.67
N SER A 314 18.59 13.24 25.61
CA SER A 314 19.19 11.90 25.63
C SER A 314 18.27 10.92 26.38
N SER A 315 17.62 10.01 25.64
CA SER A 315 17.19 8.70 26.16
C SER A 315 16.99 7.73 24.97
N PRO A 316 17.28 6.42 25.08
CA PRO A 316 17.73 5.62 23.94
C PRO A 316 16.76 4.49 23.57
N TRP A 317 16.01 4.61 22.47
CA TRP A 317 15.52 3.46 21.67
C TRP A 317 15.36 3.90 20.19
N LEU A 318 15.97 3.12 19.27
CA LEU A 318 16.13 3.28 17.80
C LEU A 318 14.78 3.42 17.04
N LEU A 319 14.62 3.95 15.80
CA LEU A 319 15.51 4.00 14.62
C LEU A 319 15.01 5.02 13.56
N VAL A 320 15.72 6.15 13.35
CA VAL A 320 15.92 6.82 12.05
C VAL A 320 17.32 7.45 12.11
N GLN A 321 18.26 6.93 11.31
CA GLN A 321 19.64 7.43 11.28
C GLN A 321 19.76 8.61 10.29
N THR A 322 19.69 9.83 10.80
CA THR A 322 20.51 10.94 10.28
C THR A 322 21.77 11.01 11.14
N ARG A 323 22.88 10.46 10.63
CA ARG A 323 24.19 10.70 11.24
C ARG A 323 24.66 12.10 10.85
N CYS A 324 24.63 13.04 11.80
CA CYS A 324 25.54 14.17 11.76
C CYS A 324 26.89 13.69 12.30
N LEU A 325 27.84 13.42 11.41
CA LEU A 325 29.24 13.27 11.80
C LEU A 325 29.86 14.67 11.91
N LEU A 326 30.56 14.92 13.02
CA LEU A 326 31.42 16.09 13.22
C LEU A 326 32.65 16.03 12.31
#